data_AF-A0A1A2B610-F1
#
_entry.id   AF-A0A1A2B610-F1
#
_cell.length_a   1.000
_cell.length_b   1.000
_cell.length_c   1.000
_cell.angle_alpha   90.00
_cell.angle_beta   90.00
_cell.angle_gamma   90.00
#
_symmetry.space_group_name_H-M   'P 1'
#
loop_
_entity.id
_entity.type
_entity.pdbx_description
1 polymer ?
#
loop_
_entity_poly.entity_id
_entity_poly.type
_entity_poly.pdbx_seq_one_letter_code
_entity_poly.pdbx_strand_id
1 'polypeptide(L)'
;MADRVEQTPAVAAAPPQAGPPAQIVRTTSFVSVLVLSIAALVYVVRYVLQVINRNTLLNSWVAMGADWLGVLASVGAGAAVIASGVQLIRWMIARRAAVFAHYGLPEQRSPRALWAGCVVPLANLLWAPVYVIELALLEEHYARLRTTILQWWGAWVCSYAVSIAAIATSFATDAQGIANNTVLMVFAYLFAAATLAAATRVFEGFQRKPVARPAHRWVAVPDDRPAAPASTDPVELKGQEPAA
;
A
#
# COMPACT_ATOMS: atom_id res chain seq x y z
N MET A 1 -21.86 -14.94 -57.96
CA MET A 1 -21.25 -15.56 -56.77
C MET A 1 -21.02 -14.44 -55.77
N ALA A 2 -21.88 -14.34 -54.75
CA ALA A 2 -21.81 -13.30 -53.73
C ALA A 2 -20.91 -13.80 -52.60
N ASP A 3 -19.80 -13.10 -52.38
CA ASP A 3 -18.83 -13.39 -51.33
C ASP A 3 -19.41 -12.93 -49.99
N ARG A 4 -19.95 -13.87 -49.20
CA ARG A 4 -20.49 -13.62 -47.87
C ARG A 4 -19.31 -13.67 -46.90
N VAL A 5 -18.75 -12.52 -46.58
CA VAL A 5 -17.82 -12.36 -45.45
C VAL A 5 -18.58 -12.77 -44.19
N GLU A 6 -18.25 -13.95 -43.65
CA GLU A 6 -18.70 -14.38 -42.33
C GLU A 6 -18.16 -13.36 -41.32
N GLN A 7 -19.04 -12.51 -40.80
CA GLN A 7 -18.76 -11.73 -39.60
C GLN A 7 -18.54 -12.73 -38.47
N THR A 8 -17.26 -13.00 -38.16
CA THR A 8 -16.88 -13.70 -36.95
C THR A 8 -17.56 -12.98 -35.79
N PRO A 9 -18.38 -13.66 -34.97
CA PRO A 9 -19.06 -12.99 -33.88
C PRO A 9 -17.98 -12.38 -32.99
N ALA A 10 -18.06 -11.06 -32.77
CA ALA A 10 -17.22 -10.38 -31.81
C ALA A 10 -17.33 -11.16 -30.50
N VAL A 11 -16.24 -11.82 -30.11
CA VAL A 11 -16.15 -12.51 -28.82
C VAL A 11 -16.51 -11.45 -27.80
N ALA A 12 -17.67 -11.58 -27.17
CA ALA A 12 -18.13 -10.68 -26.14
C ALA A 12 -16.99 -10.55 -25.12
N ALA A 13 -16.35 -9.38 -25.10
CA ALA A 13 -15.26 -9.11 -24.19
C ALA A 13 -15.78 -9.39 -22.79
N ALA A 14 -15.22 -10.40 -22.11
CA ALA A 14 -15.59 -10.72 -20.75
C ALA A 14 -15.52 -9.43 -19.92
N PRO A 15 -16.53 -9.15 -19.06
CA PRO A 15 -16.55 -7.93 -18.29
C PRO A 15 -15.22 -7.77 -17.53
N PRO A 16 -14.66 -6.55 -17.49
CA PRO A 16 -13.34 -6.31 -16.90
C PRO A 16 -13.34 -6.83 -15.46
N GLN A 17 -12.34 -7.66 -15.15
CA GLN A 17 -12.27 -8.35 -13.88
C GLN A 17 -12.22 -7.33 -12.73
N ALA A 18 -13.28 -7.30 -11.92
CA ALA A 18 -13.40 -6.35 -10.83
C ALA A 18 -12.27 -6.55 -9.81
N GLY A 19 -11.49 -5.50 -9.56
CA GLY A 19 -10.45 -5.49 -8.54
C GLY A 19 -11.02 -5.66 -7.12
N PRO A 20 -10.18 -5.99 -6.13
CA PRO A 20 -10.62 -6.07 -4.74
C PRO A 20 -11.21 -4.72 -4.28
N PRO A 21 -12.30 -4.73 -3.50
CA PRO A 21 -12.86 -3.53 -2.91
C PRO A 21 -11.82 -2.74 -2.10
N ALA A 22 -11.83 -1.40 -2.24
CA ALA A 22 -10.84 -0.54 -1.58
C ALA A 22 -10.82 -0.71 -0.05
N GLN A 23 -11.99 -0.95 0.56
CA GLN A 23 -12.08 -1.22 2.00
C GLN A 23 -11.33 -2.49 2.41
N ILE A 24 -11.38 -3.56 1.61
CA ILE A 24 -10.64 -4.79 1.91
C ILE A 24 -9.13 -4.51 1.84
N VAL A 25 -8.66 -3.80 0.81
CA VAL A 25 -7.24 -3.44 0.70
C VAL A 25 -6.77 -2.62 1.90
N ARG A 26 -7.57 -1.63 2.33
CA ARG A 26 -7.30 -0.80 3.51
C ARG A 26 -7.24 -1.62 4.80
N THR A 27 -8.27 -2.41 5.08
CA THR A 27 -8.36 -3.21 6.31
C THR A 27 -7.25 -4.24 6.37
N THR A 28 -7.02 -5.00 5.28
CA THR A 28 -5.95 -6.00 5.23
C THR A 28 -4.58 -5.36 5.42
N SER A 29 -4.32 -4.22 4.78
CA SER A 29 -3.04 -3.50 4.94
C SER A 29 -2.87 -2.98 6.36
N PHE A 30 -3.91 -2.38 6.95
CA PHE A 30 -3.89 -1.87 8.33
C PHE A 30 -3.61 -2.98 9.34
N VAL A 31 -4.37 -4.10 9.25
CA VAL A 31 -4.15 -5.27 10.11
C VAL A 31 -2.73 -5.82 9.92
N SER A 32 -2.23 -5.85 8.70
CA SER A 32 -0.88 -6.38 8.43
C SER A 32 0.23 -5.48 8.98
N VAL A 33 0.10 -4.16 8.86
CA VAL A 33 1.01 -3.20 9.51
C VAL A 33 0.98 -3.38 11.03
N LEU A 34 -0.20 -3.58 11.61
CA LEU A 34 -0.34 -3.84 13.05
C LEU A 34 0.35 -5.16 13.45
N VAL A 35 0.14 -6.24 12.71
CA VAL A 35 0.79 -7.54 12.95
C VAL A 35 2.31 -7.43 12.85
N LEU A 36 2.83 -6.72 11.85
CA LEU A 36 4.27 -6.47 11.71
C LEU A 36 4.83 -5.65 12.88
N SER A 37 4.09 -4.64 13.33
CA SER A 37 4.48 -3.82 14.49
C SER A 37 4.47 -4.63 15.79
N ILE A 38 3.48 -5.51 15.97
CA ILE A 38 3.43 -6.45 17.11
C ILE A 38 4.59 -7.44 17.05
N ALA A 39 4.93 -7.96 15.87
CA ALA A 39 6.08 -8.85 15.70
C ALA A 39 7.39 -8.15 16.10
N ALA A 40 7.59 -6.88 15.70
CA ALA A 40 8.73 -6.09 16.16
C ALA A 40 8.78 -6.01 17.71
N LEU A 41 7.65 -5.73 18.36
CA LEU A 41 7.57 -5.66 19.82
C LEU A 41 7.88 -7.01 20.49
N VAL A 42 7.39 -8.12 19.93
CA VAL A 42 7.71 -9.47 20.41
C VAL A 42 9.22 -9.71 20.40
N TYR A 43 9.92 -9.30 19.34
CA TYR A 43 11.37 -9.43 19.27
C TYR A 43 12.12 -8.48 20.22
N VAL A 44 11.56 -7.30 20.53
CA VAL A 44 12.07 -6.44 21.61
C VAL A 44 11.95 -7.15 22.97
N VAL A 45 10.78 -7.72 23.28
CA VAL A 45 10.59 -8.49 24.52
C VAL A 45 11.57 -9.66 24.59
N ARG A 46 11.75 -10.39 23.49
CA ARG A 46 12.72 -11.48 23.40
C ARG A 46 14.14 -11.01 23.68
N TYR A 47 14.55 -9.87 23.12
CA TYR A 47 15.86 -9.27 23.38
C TYR A 47 16.03 -8.90 24.86
N VAL A 48 15.04 -8.24 25.46
CA VAL A 48 15.06 -7.89 26.89
C VAL A 48 15.18 -9.13 27.77
N LEU A 49 14.44 -10.19 27.45
CA LEU A 49 14.55 -11.47 28.16
C LEU A 49 15.95 -12.08 28.02
N GLN A 50 16.60 -12.01 26.86
CA GLN A 50 17.99 -12.47 26.69
C GLN A 50 18.97 -11.66 27.57
N VAL A 51 18.80 -10.34 27.65
CA VAL A 51 19.63 -9.47 28.48
C VAL A 51 19.45 -9.80 29.97
N ILE A 52 18.22 -10.04 30.42
CA ILE A 52 17.93 -10.46 31.79
C ILE A 52 18.52 -11.85 32.05
N ASN A 53 18.33 -12.80 31.13
CA ASN A 53 18.85 -14.17 31.25
C ASN A 53 20.35 -14.22 31.52
N ARG A 54 21.09 -13.25 30.95
CA ARG A 54 22.54 -13.17 31.09
C ARG A 54 22.99 -12.95 32.54
N ASN A 55 22.20 -12.23 33.33
CA ASN A 55 22.53 -11.89 34.71
C ASN A 55 21.74 -12.72 35.73
N THR A 56 20.59 -13.26 35.32
CA THR A 56 19.72 -14.10 36.16
C THR A 56 19.19 -15.24 35.31
N LEU A 57 19.47 -16.49 35.70
CA LEU A 57 18.94 -17.66 34.98
C LEU A 57 17.41 -17.59 34.94
N LEU A 58 16.84 -17.39 33.76
CA LEU A 58 15.40 -17.42 33.56
C LEU A 58 14.88 -18.84 33.73
N ASN A 59 13.65 -18.95 34.22
CA ASN A 59 12.93 -20.22 34.26
C ASN A 59 12.79 -20.79 32.83
N SER A 60 13.14 -22.07 32.64
CA SER A 60 13.12 -22.74 31.33
C SER A 60 11.77 -22.66 30.61
N TRP A 61 10.64 -22.63 31.32
CA TRP A 61 9.32 -22.46 30.72
C TRP A 61 9.13 -21.07 30.11
N VAL A 62 9.65 -20.03 30.76
CA VAL A 62 9.60 -18.65 30.26
C VAL A 62 10.48 -18.51 29.02
N ALA A 63 11.69 -19.07 29.05
CA ALA A 63 12.58 -19.07 27.90
C ALA A 63 11.95 -19.78 26.68
N MET A 64 11.38 -20.97 26.90
CA MET A 64 10.70 -21.73 25.85
C MET A 64 9.47 -20.97 25.30
N GLY A 65 8.68 -20.34 26.18
CA GLY A 65 7.54 -19.52 25.76
C GLY A 65 7.96 -18.33 24.89
N ALA A 66 9.05 -17.65 25.24
CA ALA A 66 9.58 -16.52 24.49
C ALA A 66 10.07 -16.93 23.08
N ASP A 67 10.69 -18.09 22.95
CA ASP A 67 11.13 -18.61 21.65
C ASP A 67 9.95 -18.95 20.73
N TRP A 68 8.94 -19.67 21.24
CA TRP A 68 7.74 -19.99 20.47
C TRP A 68 6.92 -18.75 20.11
N LEU A 69 6.84 -17.76 21.00
CA LEU A 69 6.17 -16.49 20.73
C LEU A 69 6.80 -15.77 19.53
N GLY A 70 8.14 -15.74 19.45
CA GLY A 70 8.86 -15.17 18.31
C GLY A 70 8.58 -15.91 16.99
N VAL A 71 8.52 -17.24 17.02
CA VAL A 71 8.18 -18.06 15.85
C VAL A 71 6.75 -17.78 15.38
N LEU A 72 5.77 -17.80 16.28
CA LEU A 72 4.37 -17.54 15.95
C LEU A 72 4.17 -16.12 15.40
N ALA A 73 4.84 -15.13 15.99
CA ALA A 73 4.83 -13.75 15.49
C ALA A 73 5.41 -13.66 14.07
N SER A 74 6.48 -14.41 13.78
CA SER A 74 7.10 -14.46 12.45
C SER A 74 6.18 -15.08 11.40
N VAL A 75 5.50 -16.18 11.75
CA VAL A 75 4.52 -16.84 10.86
C VAL A 75 3.36 -15.89 10.57
N GLY A 76 2.82 -15.24 11.61
CA GLY A 76 1.76 -14.25 11.45
C GLY A 76 2.17 -13.07 10.56
N ALA A 77 3.38 -12.55 10.77
CA ALA A 77 3.95 -11.50 9.93
C ALA A 77 4.10 -11.92 8.46
N GLY A 78 4.58 -13.14 8.20
CA GLY A 78 4.68 -13.69 6.85
C GLY A 78 3.30 -13.78 6.17
N ALA A 79 2.30 -14.34 6.87
CA ALA A 79 0.94 -14.44 6.36
C ALA A 79 0.32 -13.06 6.07
N ALA A 80 0.55 -12.09 6.94
CA ALA A 80 0.10 -10.70 6.78
C ALA A 80 0.71 -10.02 5.54
N VAL A 81 2.02 -10.18 5.32
CA VAL A 81 2.72 -9.65 4.14
C VAL A 81 2.18 -10.29 2.86
N ILE A 82 2.00 -11.62 2.85
CA ILE A 82 1.45 -12.34 1.70
C ILE A 82 0.03 -11.86 1.40
N ALA A 83 -0.85 -11.81 2.40
CA ALA A 83 -2.23 -11.38 2.23
C ALA A 83 -2.30 -9.94 1.67
N SER A 84 -1.55 -9.01 2.24
CA SER A 84 -1.52 -7.62 1.77
C SER A 84 -0.92 -7.49 0.37
N GLY A 85 0.17 -8.21 0.09
CA GLY A 85 0.81 -8.24 -1.22
C GLY A 85 -0.14 -8.74 -2.30
N VAL A 86 -0.86 -9.83 -2.04
CA VAL A 86 -1.87 -10.38 -2.96
C VAL A 86 -2.94 -9.34 -3.28
N GLN A 87 -3.48 -8.65 -2.27
CA GLN A 87 -4.53 -7.65 -2.48
C GLN A 87 -4.04 -6.44 -3.26
N LEU A 88 -2.82 -5.96 -2.99
CA LEU A 88 -2.20 -4.86 -3.73
C LEU A 88 -1.90 -5.24 -5.19
N ILE A 89 -1.39 -6.44 -5.44
CA ILE A 89 -1.11 -6.93 -6.81
C ILE A 89 -2.41 -7.09 -7.59
N ARG A 90 -3.43 -7.71 -6.99
CA ARG A 90 -4.76 -7.88 -7.63
C ARG A 90 -5.39 -6.52 -7.95
N TRP A 91 -5.29 -5.56 -7.04
CA TRP A 91 -5.73 -4.20 -7.28
C TRP A 91 -4.99 -3.55 -8.45
N MET A 92 -3.66 -3.62 -8.46
CA MET A 92 -2.83 -3.03 -9.51
C MET A 92 -3.17 -3.60 -10.89
N ILE A 93 -3.29 -4.93 -11.00
CA ILE A 93 -3.64 -5.61 -12.26
C ILE A 93 -5.03 -5.17 -12.74
N ALA A 94 -6.03 -5.16 -11.85
CA ALA A 94 -7.39 -4.75 -12.21
C ALA A 94 -7.47 -3.27 -12.64
N ARG A 95 -6.72 -2.39 -11.95
CA ARG A 95 -6.68 -0.97 -12.28
C ARG A 95 -6.01 -0.72 -13.63
N ARG A 96 -4.89 -1.39 -13.90
CA ARG A 96 -4.23 -1.34 -15.21
C ARG A 96 -5.18 -1.78 -16.32
N ALA A 97 -5.82 -2.94 -16.16
CA ALA A 97 -6.79 -3.44 -17.14
C ALA A 97 -7.92 -2.44 -17.43
N ALA A 98 -8.44 -1.75 -16.40
CA ALA A 98 -9.47 -0.73 -16.57
C ALA A 98 -8.97 0.52 -17.32
N VAL A 99 -7.74 0.97 -17.04
CA VAL A 99 -7.13 2.13 -17.72
C VAL A 99 -6.86 1.82 -19.20
N PHE A 100 -6.27 0.66 -19.49
CA PHE A 100 -6.02 0.25 -20.88
C PHE A 100 -7.32 0.08 -21.67
N ALA A 101 -8.36 -0.49 -21.06
CA ALA A 101 -9.69 -0.57 -21.67
C ALA A 101 -10.29 0.80 -21.97
N HIS A 102 -10.10 1.81 -21.10
CA HIS A 102 -10.58 3.17 -21.32
C HIS A 102 -9.93 3.84 -22.53
N TYR A 103 -8.64 3.59 -22.76
CA TYR A 103 -7.90 4.10 -23.92
C TYR A 103 -8.02 3.21 -25.17
N GLY A 104 -8.79 2.11 -25.12
CA GLY A 104 -8.98 1.19 -26.24
C GLY A 104 -7.70 0.42 -26.64
N LEU A 105 -6.71 0.36 -25.76
CA LEU A 105 -5.44 -0.32 -26.01
C LEU A 105 -5.45 -1.71 -25.38
N PRO A 106 -4.89 -2.74 -26.04
CA PRO A 106 -4.66 -4.03 -25.40
C PRO A 106 -3.56 -3.92 -24.33
N GLU A 107 -3.76 -4.53 -23.16
CA GLU A 107 -2.72 -4.61 -22.13
C GLU A 107 -1.50 -5.37 -22.69
N GLN A 108 -0.33 -4.74 -22.67
CA GLN A 108 0.90 -5.29 -23.27
C GLN A 108 1.43 -6.53 -22.53
N ARG A 109 1.15 -6.66 -21.22
CA ARG A 109 1.70 -7.71 -20.37
C ARG A 109 0.60 -8.64 -19.89
N SER A 110 0.86 -9.95 -19.93
CA SER A 110 -0.06 -10.93 -19.37
C SER A 110 -0.14 -10.79 -17.83
N PRO A 111 -1.29 -11.12 -17.21
CA PRO A 111 -1.43 -11.07 -15.75
C PRO A 111 -0.39 -11.94 -15.02
N ARG A 112 0.04 -13.06 -15.60
CA ARG A 112 1.07 -13.94 -15.05
C ARG A 112 2.44 -13.25 -15.00
N ALA A 113 2.79 -12.49 -16.03
CA ALA A 113 4.04 -11.73 -16.06
C ALA A 113 4.03 -10.59 -15.01
N LEU A 114 2.88 -9.93 -14.82
CA LEU A 114 2.72 -8.92 -13.76
C LEU A 114 2.90 -9.55 -12.36
N TRP A 115 2.28 -10.71 -12.12
CA TRP A 115 2.46 -11.47 -10.88
C TRP A 115 3.93 -11.87 -10.65
N ALA A 116 4.58 -12.45 -11.66
CA ALA A 116 5.98 -12.86 -11.57
C ALA A 116 6.88 -11.66 -11.25
N GLY A 117 6.65 -10.52 -11.91
CA GLY A 117 7.38 -9.29 -11.64
C GLY A 117 7.13 -8.68 -10.25
N CYS A 118 6.08 -9.08 -9.53
CA CYS A 118 5.83 -8.62 -8.16
C CYS A 118 6.27 -9.62 -7.07
N VAL A 119 6.25 -10.92 -7.36
CA VAL A 119 6.52 -11.97 -6.36
C VAL A 119 7.97 -12.41 -6.34
N VAL A 120 8.64 -12.47 -7.50
CA VAL A 120 10.02 -12.97 -7.58
C VAL A 120 10.95 -12.03 -6.82
N PRO A 121 11.66 -12.51 -5.77
CA PRO A 121 12.54 -11.66 -4.99
C PRO A 121 13.64 -11.02 -5.84
N LEU A 122 14.08 -9.82 -5.45
CA LEU A 122 15.03 -8.95 -6.18
C LEU A 122 14.48 -8.40 -7.52
N ALA A 123 13.89 -9.25 -8.36
CA ALA A 123 13.22 -8.81 -9.58
C ALA A 123 12.07 -7.84 -9.28
N ASN A 124 11.33 -8.10 -8.20
CA ASN A 124 10.22 -7.25 -7.77
C ASN A 124 10.63 -5.86 -7.31
N LEU A 125 11.86 -5.69 -6.82
CA LEU A 125 12.42 -4.41 -6.42
C LEU A 125 12.56 -3.44 -7.61
N LEU A 126 12.67 -3.99 -8.83
CA LEU A 126 12.75 -3.23 -10.07
C LEU A 126 11.40 -3.17 -10.78
N TRP A 127 10.73 -4.31 -10.96
CA TRP A 127 9.53 -4.40 -11.80
C TRP A 127 8.29 -3.82 -11.14
N ALA A 128 8.07 -4.05 -9.83
CA ALA A 128 6.84 -3.56 -9.20
C ALA A 128 6.77 -2.02 -9.16
N PRO A 129 7.85 -1.26 -8.86
CA PRO A 129 7.84 0.20 -8.99
C PRO A 129 7.61 0.65 -10.43
N VAL A 130 8.22 -0.02 -11.42
CA VAL A 130 8.00 0.27 -12.84
C VAL A 130 6.52 0.12 -13.20
N TYR A 131 5.84 -0.95 -12.76
CA TYR A 131 4.42 -1.15 -13.02
C TYR A 131 3.54 -0.05 -12.42
N VAL A 132 3.87 0.42 -11.23
CA VAL A 132 3.16 1.52 -10.56
C VAL A 132 3.44 2.87 -11.25
N ILE A 133 4.67 3.10 -11.70
CA ILE A 133 5.06 4.32 -12.43
C ILE A 133 4.39 4.37 -13.79
N GLU A 134 4.41 3.29 -14.56
CA GLU A 134 3.70 3.16 -15.83
C GLU A 134 2.20 3.49 -15.65
N LEU A 135 1.57 2.92 -14.62
CA LEU A 135 0.17 3.21 -14.30
C LEU A 135 -0.04 4.69 -13.92
N ALA A 136 0.85 5.27 -13.12
CA ALA A 136 0.77 6.67 -12.72
C ALA A 136 0.97 7.64 -13.91
N LEU A 137 1.76 7.25 -14.91
CA LEU A 137 1.97 8.01 -16.14
C LEU A 137 0.73 7.96 -17.04
N LEU A 138 0.12 6.78 -17.22
CA LEU A 138 -1.09 6.60 -18.03
C LEU A 138 -2.31 7.35 -17.48
N GLU A 139 -2.40 7.48 -16.16
CA GLU A 139 -3.44 8.27 -15.50
C GLU A 139 -3.05 9.74 -15.31
N GLU A 140 -1.89 10.20 -15.78
CA GLU A 140 -1.38 11.58 -15.58
C GLU A 140 -1.22 12.01 -14.10
N HIS A 141 -1.13 11.05 -13.18
CA HIS A 141 -0.98 11.30 -11.74
C HIS A 141 0.48 11.30 -11.27
N TYR A 142 1.43 11.00 -12.15
CA TYR A 142 2.83 10.78 -11.79
C TYR A 142 3.47 11.94 -11.04
N ALA A 143 3.27 13.19 -11.47
CA ALA A 143 3.87 14.36 -10.81
C ALA A 143 3.51 14.46 -9.32
N ARG A 144 2.28 14.04 -8.97
CA ARG A 144 1.77 14.04 -7.59
C ARG A 144 2.25 12.82 -6.80
N LEU A 145 2.29 11.65 -7.44
CA LEU A 145 2.58 10.38 -6.77
C LEU A 145 4.08 10.05 -6.70
N ARG A 146 4.93 10.71 -7.51
CA ARG A 146 6.37 10.43 -7.60
C ARG A 146 7.04 10.37 -6.23
N THR A 147 6.81 11.36 -5.37
CA THR A 147 7.43 11.40 -4.03
C THR A 147 6.98 10.21 -3.18
N THR A 148 5.68 9.88 -3.19
CA THR A 148 5.13 8.74 -2.44
C THR A 148 5.67 7.41 -2.98
N ILE A 149 5.78 7.26 -4.30
CA ILE A 149 6.33 6.06 -4.95
C ILE A 149 7.81 5.88 -4.59
N LEU A 150 8.61 6.96 -4.63
CA LEU A 150 10.02 6.90 -4.28
C LEU A 150 10.25 6.60 -2.79
N GLN A 151 9.42 7.16 -1.89
CA GLN A 151 9.48 6.83 -0.46
C GLN A 151 9.15 5.37 -0.20
N TRP A 152 8.09 4.85 -0.85
CA TRP A 152 7.75 3.43 -0.78
C TRP A 152 8.89 2.56 -1.31
N TRP A 153 9.45 2.90 -2.46
CA TRP A 153 10.55 2.15 -3.06
C TRP A 153 11.80 2.16 -2.17
N GLY A 154 12.19 3.32 -1.66
CA GLY A 154 13.33 3.44 -0.74
C GLY A 154 13.13 2.64 0.55
N ALA A 155 11.94 2.70 1.17
CA ALA A 155 11.60 1.89 2.33
C ALA A 155 11.71 0.39 2.02
N TRP A 156 11.27 -0.01 0.83
CA TRP A 156 11.32 -1.40 0.39
C TRP A 156 12.75 -1.90 0.16
N VAL A 157 13.62 -1.09 -0.46
CA VAL A 157 15.05 -1.37 -0.62
C VAL A 157 15.71 -1.57 0.76
N CYS A 158 15.44 -0.66 1.71
CA CYS A 158 15.94 -0.81 3.08
C CYS A 158 15.42 -2.09 3.74
N SER A 159 14.14 -2.42 3.57
CA SER A 159 13.54 -3.66 4.08
C SER A 159 14.21 -4.90 3.51
N TYR A 160 14.60 -4.89 2.23
CA TYR A 160 15.38 -5.96 1.61
C TYR A 160 16.77 -6.08 2.22
N ALA A 161 17.49 -4.96 2.33
CA ALA A 161 18.85 -4.95 2.89
C ALA A 161 18.87 -5.51 4.32
N VAL A 162 17.94 -5.06 5.17
CA VAL A 162 17.80 -5.52 6.55
C VAL A 162 17.39 -6.99 6.62
N SER A 163 16.45 -7.43 5.77
CA SER A 163 16.04 -8.85 5.72
C SER A 163 17.18 -9.77 5.29
N ILE A 164 17.97 -9.39 4.28
CA ILE A 164 19.13 -10.15 3.83
C ILE A 164 20.17 -10.24 4.95
N ALA A 165 20.43 -9.12 5.63
CA ALA A 165 21.34 -9.12 6.77
C ALA A 165 20.83 -10.03 7.90
N ALA A 166 19.53 -9.99 8.23
CA ALA A 166 18.92 -10.87 9.23
C ALA A 166 19.06 -12.35 8.86
N ILE A 167 18.82 -12.69 7.58
CA ILE A 167 19.02 -14.06 7.10
C ILE A 167 20.50 -14.48 7.22
N ALA A 168 21.42 -13.62 6.79
CA ALA A 168 22.85 -13.90 6.87
C ALA A 168 23.34 -14.10 8.31
N THR A 169 22.81 -13.32 9.27
CA THR A 169 23.18 -13.43 10.69
C THR A 169 22.40 -14.49 11.47
N SER A 170 21.35 -15.08 10.88
CA SER A 170 20.51 -16.08 11.55
C SER A 170 21.25 -17.38 11.90
N PHE A 171 22.39 -17.64 11.27
CA PHE A 171 23.23 -18.81 11.50
C PHE A 171 24.20 -18.67 12.68
N ALA A 172 24.26 -17.50 13.32
CA ALA A 172 25.13 -17.30 14.47
C ALA A 172 24.68 -18.15 15.67
N THR A 173 25.62 -18.87 16.28
CA THR A 173 25.38 -19.76 17.43
C THR A 173 25.90 -19.20 18.75
N ASP A 174 26.73 -18.15 18.70
CA ASP A 174 27.21 -17.46 19.89
C ASP A 174 26.13 -16.48 20.43
N ALA A 175 26.18 -16.22 21.73
CA ALA A 175 25.17 -15.41 22.41
C ALA A 175 25.07 -13.98 21.85
N GLN A 176 26.18 -13.37 21.44
CA GLN A 176 26.19 -12.00 20.92
C GLN A 176 25.62 -11.97 19.50
N GLY A 177 25.96 -12.96 18.67
CA GLY A 177 25.38 -13.13 17.33
C GLY A 177 23.87 -13.33 17.37
N ILE A 178 23.37 -14.16 18.29
CA ILE A 178 21.91 -14.35 18.50
C ILE A 178 21.23 -13.04 18.91
N ALA A 179 21.84 -12.29 19.83
CA ALA A 179 21.32 -11.00 20.28
C ALA A 179 21.30 -9.95 19.15
N ASN A 180 22.40 -9.84 18.39
CA ASN A 180 22.50 -8.94 17.24
C ASN A 180 21.46 -9.28 16.17
N ASN A 181 21.27 -10.56 15.86
CA ASN A 181 20.24 -11.02 14.95
C ASN A 181 18.84 -10.69 15.46
N THR A 182 18.59 -10.82 16.77
CA THR A 182 17.30 -10.47 17.40
C THR A 182 16.99 -8.99 17.22
N VAL A 183 17.97 -8.10 17.43
CA VAL A 183 17.84 -6.66 17.16
C VAL A 183 17.56 -6.41 15.67
N LEU A 184 18.25 -7.12 14.79
CA LEU A 184 18.06 -6.98 13.35
C LEU A 184 16.65 -7.40 12.89
N MET A 185 16.07 -8.43 13.50
CA MET A 185 14.68 -8.84 13.28
C MET A 185 13.68 -7.75 13.69
N VAL A 186 13.93 -7.01 14.79
CA VAL A 186 13.11 -5.84 15.17
C VAL A 186 13.09 -4.84 14.02
N PHE A 187 14.27 -4.46 13.52
CA PHE A 187 14.37 -3.54 12.38
C PHE A 187 13.72 -4.12 11.12
N ALA A 188 13.87 -5.42 10.85
CA ALA A 188 13.27 -6.07 9.68
C ALA A 188 11.75 -5.90 9.68
N TYR A 189 11.08 -6.18 10.81
CA TYR A 189 9.64 -6.00 10.93
C TYR A 189 9.19 -4.55 10.87
N LEU A 190 9.96 -3.61 11.45
CA LEU A 190 9.66 -2.18 11.36
C LEU A 190 9.79 -1.66 9.92
N PHE A 191 10.84 -2.04 9.19
CA PHE A 191 10.99 -1.67 7.78
C PHE A 191 9.94 -2.33 6.90
N ALA A 192 9.55 -3.59 7.19
CA ALA A 192 8.44 -4.24 6.49
C ALA A 192 7.11 -3.50 6.74
N ALA A 193 6.82 -3.12 7.98
CA ALA A 193 5.64 -2.33 8.34
C ALA A 193 5.64 -0.96 7.64
N ALA A 194 6.76 -0.25 7.66
CA ALA A 194 6.93 1.04 6.98
C ALA A 194 6.76 0.92 5.46
N THR A 195 7.34 -0.12 4.87
CA THR A 195 7.20 -0.43 3.43
C THR A 195 5.74 -0.66 3.07
N LEU A 196 5.03 -1.49 3.83
CA LEU A 196 3.63 -1.78 3.57
C LEU A 196 2.76 -0.53 3.76
N ALA A 197 2.98 0.25 4.83
CA ALA A 197 2.27 1.51 5.05
C ALA A 197 2.52 2.50 3.90
N ALA A 198 3.76 2.59 3.39
CA ALA A 198 4.09 3.41 2.24
C ALA A 198 3.41 2.90 0.95
N ALA A 199 3.34 1.58 0.74
CA ALA A 199 2.59 0.98 -0.36
C ALA A 199 1.09 1.32 -0.28
N THR A 200 0.50 1.28 0.91
CA THR A 200 -0.89 1.71 1.13
C THR A 200 -1.07 3.21 0.84
N ARG A 201 -0.09 4.07 1.16
CA ARG A 201 -0.15 5.50 0.77
C ARG A 201 -0.11 5.69 -0.75
N VAL A 202 0.66 4.87 -1.48
CA VAL A 202 0.62 4.85 -2.94
C VAL A 202 -0.78 4.48 -3.42
N PHE A 203 -1.34 3.38 -2.91
CA PHE A 203 -2.71 2.95 -3.19
C PHE A 203 -3.73 4.07 -2.94
N GLU A 204 -3.72 4.70 -1.76
CA GLU A 204 -4.62 5.82 -1.44
C GLU A 204 -4.42 7.02 -2.37
N GLY A 205 -3.18 7.27 -2.76
CA GLY A 205 -2.84 8.32 -3.73
C GLY A 205 -3.58 8.15 -5.06
N PHE A 206 -3.74 6.89 -5.51
CA PHE A 206 -4.53 6.54 -6.69
C PHE A 206 -6.05 6.59 -6.44
N GLN A 207 -6.52 6.37 -5.21
CA GLN A 207 -7.95 6.44 -4.87
C GLN A 207 -8.48 7.86 -4.69
N ARG A 208 -7.60 8.83 -4.44
CA ARG A 208 -7.98 10.25 -4.30
C ARG A 208 -8.51 10.79 -5.63
N LYS A 209 -9.80 11.11 -5.66
CA LYS A 209 -10.38 11.86 -6.78
C LYS A 209 -9.65 13.19 -6.95
N PRO A 210 -9.39 13.66 -8.18
CA PRO A 210 -8.84 14.98 -8.40
C PRO A 210 -9.78 16.00 -7.77
N VAL A 211 -9.35 16.65 -6.68
CA VAL A 211 -9.97 17.90 -6.27
C VAL A 211 -9.58 18.88 -7.37
N ALA A 212 -10.52 19.21 -8.24
CA ALA A 212 -10.37 20.33 -9.14
C ALA A 212 -10.15 21.56 -8.26
N ARG A 213 -8.89 21.95 -8.02
CA ARG A 213 -8.61 23.28 -7.50
C ARG A 213 -9.15 24.22 -8.57
N PRO A 214 -10.13 25.09 -8.27
CA PRO A 214 -10.55 26.09 -9.22
C PRO A 214 -9.29 26.88 -9.60
N ALA A 215 -8.86 26.79 -10.86
CA ALA A 215 -7.73 27.56 -11.37
C ALA A 215 -8.03 29.07 -11.30
N HIS A 216 -9.31 29.41 -11.20
CA HIS A 216 -9.80 30.76 -11.06
C HIS A 216 -10.16 31.05 -9.59
N ARG A 217 -9.38 31.94 -8.97
CA ARG A 217 -9.77 32.61 -7.75
C ARG A 217 -10.90 33.58 -8.13
N TRP A 218 -12.12 33.29 -7.69
CA TRP A 218 -13.22 34.25 -7.79
C TRP A 218 -12.83 35.49 -6.99
N VAL A 219 -12.51 36.57 -7.71
CA VAL A 219 -12.37 37.90 -7.14
C VAL A 219 -13.74 38.53 -7.28
N ALA A 220 -14.37 38.89 -6.16
CA ALA A 220 -15.56 39.72 -6.19
C ALA A 220 -15.14 41.08 -6.78
N VAL A 221 -15.51 41.32 -8.04
CA VAL A 221 -15.37 42.63 -8.66
C VAL A 221 -16.45 43.51 -8.05
N PRO A 222 -16.12 44.62 -7.37
CA PRO A 222 -17.12 45.59 -6.95
C PRO A 222 -17.85 46.09 -8.19
N ASP A 223 -19.17 46.03 -8.20
CA ASP A 223 -19.95 46.73 -9.22
C ASP A 223 -19.72 48.24 -9.04
N ASP A 224 -19.10 48.92 -10.01
CA ASP A 224 -19.00 50.39 -10.08
C ASP A 224 -20.36 51.07 -10.37
N ARG A 225 -21.46 50.45 -9.94
CA ARG A 225 -22.78 51.06 -10.02
C ARG A 225 -22.89 52.06 -8.86
N PRO A 226 -23.21 53.34 -9.10
CA PRO A 226 -23.39 54.31 -8.03
C PRO A 226 -24.40 53.75 -7.02
N ALA A 227 -24.02 53.75 -5.75
CA ALA A 227 -24.77 53.16 -4.66
C ALA A 227 -26.23 53.61 -4.72
N ALA A 228 -27.13 52.69 -5.06
CA ALA A 228 -28.54 52.88 -4.80
C ALA A 228 -28.70 53.02 -3.27
N PRO A 229 -29.49 54.00 -2.80
CA PRO A 229 -29.62 54.26 -1.37
C PRO A 229 -30.01 52.96 -0.64
N ALA A 230 -29.29 52.67 0.45
CA ALA A 230 -29.50 51.48 1.26
C ALA A 230 -30.98 51.38 1.67
N SER A 231 -31.68 50.36 1.18
CA SER A 231 -32.99 50.01 1.71
C SER A 231 -32.78 49.41 3.09
N THR A 232 -33.23 50.13 4.12
CA THR A 232 -33.17 49.76 5.53
C THR A 232 -34.19 48.68 5.91
N ASP A 233 -34.44 47.72 5.02
CA ASP A 233 -35.37 46.63 5.29
C ASP A 233 -34.59 45.39 5.76
N PRO A 234 -34.83 44.90 6.99
CA PRO A 234 -34.28 43.64 7.45
C PRO A 234 -34.80 42.53 6.52
N VAL A 235 -33.91 41.87 5.79
CA VAL A 235 -34.26 40.65 5.08
C VAL A 235 -34.51 39.58 6.14
N GLU A 236 -35.79 39.35 6.46
CA GLU A 236 -36.24 38.24 7.28
C GLU A 236 -35.63 36.94 6.76
N LEU A 237 -34.78 36.31 7.56
CA LEU A 237 -34.48 34.89 7.43
C LEU A 237 -35.78 34.14 7.75
N LYS A 238 -36.61 33.89 6.74
CA LYS A 238 -37.79 33.03 6.89
C LYS A 238 -37.33 31.59 6.97
N GLY A 239 -36.86 31.21 8.15
CA GLY A 239 -36.87 29.83 8.60
C GLY A 239 -38.32 29.41 8.83
N GLN A 240 -38.73 28.36 8.13
CA GLN A 240 -39.81 27.41 8.46
C GLN A 240 -39.85 26.43 7.25
N GLU A 241 -39.77 25.11 7.32
CA GLU A 241 -39.46 24.11 8.35
C GLU A 241 -39.66 22.72 7.66
N PRO A 242 -39.42 21.58 8.34
CA PRO A 242 -39.37 20.24 7.77
C PRO A 242 -40.77 19.64 7.52
N ALA A 243 -40.83 18.60 6.68
CA ALA A 243 -41.58 17.36 6.90
C ALA A 243 -41.59 16.48 5.62
N ALA A 244 -40.99 15.29 5.73
CA ALA A 244 -41.48 13.98 5.30
C ALA A 244 -40.30 13.01 5.09
#